data_AF-A0A4Q9R092-F1
#
_entry.id   AF-A0A4Q9R092-F1
#
_cell.length_a   1.000
_cell.length_b   1.000
_cell.length_c   1.000
_cell.angle_alpha   90.00
_cell.angle_beta   90.00
_cell.angle_gamma   90.00
#
_symmetry.space_group_name_H-M   'P 1'
#
loop_
_entity.id
_entity.type
_entity.pdbx_description
1 polymer ?
#
loop_
_entity_poly.entity_id
_entity_poly.type
_entity_poly.pdbx_seq_one_letter_code
_entity_poly.pdbx_strand_id
1 'polypeptide(L)' 'MSKKAARPNKAKSIAAQPLFRCRQERPGKGKGSYRRQASQQNWEAFFMACHSPGGHPSGRRKRR' A
#
# COMPACT_ATOMS: atom_id res chain seq x y z
N MET A 1 31.65 13.27 31.80
CA MET A 1 30.48 14.16 31.94
C MET A 1 29.24 13.50 31.35
N SER A 2 28.52 12.70 32.14
CA SER A 2 27.23 12.15 31.72
C SER A 2 26.22 13.30 31.70
N LYS A 3 25.92 13.81 30.49
CA LYS A 3 24.87 14.81 30.30
C LYS A 3 23.57 14.15 30.73
N LYS A 4 23.06 14.51 31.92
CA LYS A 4 21.70 14.16 32.35
C LYS A 4 20.78 14.50 31.18
N ALA A 5 20.26 13.48 30.50
CA ALA A 5 19.39 13.69 29.35
C ALA A 5 18.19 14.49 29.87
N ALA A 6 18.16 15.79 29.54
CA ALA A 6 17.08 16.66 29.94
C ALA A 6 15.79 15.98 29.46
N ARG A 7 14.88 15.66 30.40
CA ARG A 7 13.63 14.98 30.05
C ARG A 7 13.00 15.78 28.90
N PRO A 8 12.71 15.14 27.76
CA PRO A 8 12.11 15.83 26.63
C PRO A 8 10.86 16.56 27.12
N ASN A 9 10.74 17.84 26.76
CA ASN A 9 9.57 18.64 27.11
C ASN A 9 8.32 17.87 26.64
N LYS A 10 7.41 17.57 27.58
CA LYS A 10 6.23 16.72 27.33
C LYS A 10 5.41 17.24 26.13
N ALA A 11 5.28 18.56 25.97
CA ALA A 11 4.56 19.15 24.85
C ALA A 11 5.25 18.84 23.50
N LYS A 12 6.59 18.94 23.44
CA LYS A 12 7.36 18.58 22.24
C LYS A 12 7.25 17.08 21.94
N SER A 13 7.22 16.25 22.99
CA SER A 13 7.04 14.80 22.83
C SER A 13 5.65 14.46 22.27
N ILE A 14 4.61 15.18 22.66
CA ILE A 14 3.24 15.01 22.15
C ILE A 14 3.17 15.44 20.69
N ALA A 15 3.68 16.64 20.36
CA ALA A 15 3.67 17.15 18.99
C ALA A 15 4.43 16.25 17.98
N ALA A 16 5.45 15.52 18.45
CA ALA A 16 6.20 14.58 17.63
C ALA A 16 5.50 13.20 17.44
N GLN A 17 4.39 12.94 18.13
CA GLN A 17 3.66 11.68 17.95
C GLN A 17 3.07 11.60 16.54
N PRO A 18 3.02 10.40 15.93
CA PRO A 18 2.40 10.20 14.61
C PRO A 18 0.94 10.68 14.55
N LEU A 19 0.27 10.69 15.71
CA LEU A 19 -1.11 11.17 15.87
C LEU A 19 -1.28 12.62 15.40
N PHE A 20 -0.28 13.48 15.64
CA PHE A 20 -0.31 14.90 15.31
C PHE A 20 0.45 15.25 14.03
N ARG A 21 0.78 14.26 13.18
CA ARG A 21 1.42 14.56 11.90
C ARG A 21 0.48 15.36 11.00
N CYS A 22 1.05 16.25 10.21
CA CYS A 22 0.29 16.96 9.18
C CYS A 22 -0.35 15.96 8.21
N ARG A 23 -1.67 16.11 7.99
CA ARG A 23 -2.39 15.38 6.95
C ARG A 23 -2.43 16.22 5.69
N GLN A 24 -2.05 15.61 4.58
CA GLN A 24 -2.21 16.20 3.25
C GLN A 24 -3.47 15.59 2.63
N GLU A 25 -4.45 16.44 2.34
CA GLU A 25 -5.64 16.02 1.61
C GLU A 25 -5.30 15.70 0.15
N ARG A 26 -6.04 14.75 -0.43
CA ARG A 26 -5.81 14.36 -1.83
C ARG A 26 -6.39 15.45 -2.73
N PRO A 27 -5.61 16.03 -3.66
CA PRO A 27 -6.10 17.10 -4.52
C PRO A 27 -7.14 16.55 -5.50
N GLY A 28 -8.22 17.31 -5.73
CA GLY A 28 -9.28 16.95 -6.68
C GLY A 28 -8.86 17.03 -8.15
N LYS A 29 -7.84 17.85 -8.46
CA LYS A 29 -7.29 18.04 -9.81
C LYS A 29 -5.80 18.35 -9.72
N GLY A 30 -5.03 18.01 -10.77
CA GLY A 30 -3.60 18.31 -10.87
C GLY A 30 -2.68 17.15 -10.45
N LYS A 31 -1.49 17.45 -9.94
CA LYS A 31 -0.49 16.43 -9.58
C LYS A 31 -1.03 15.56 -8.43
N GLY A 32 -1.00 14.24 -8.62
CA GLY A 32 -1.49 13.29 -7.62
C GLY A 32 -3.02 13.17 -7.54
N SER A 33 -3.78 13.83 -8.42
CA SER A 33 -5.24 13.68 -8.50
C SER A 33 -5.68 12.49 -9.36
N TYR A 34 -4.76 11.84 -10.10
CA TYR A 34 -5.09 10.68 -10.93
C TYR A 34 -5.56 9.52 -10.04
N ARG A 35 -6.79 9.05 -10.29
CA ARG A 35 -7.39 7.88 -9.64
C ARG A 35 -7.36 6.73 -10.63
N ARG A 36 -6.55 5.70 -10.34
CA ARG A 36 -6.68 4.42 -11.04
C ARG A 36 -8.00 3.80 -10.64
N GLN A 37 -9.04 3.95 -11.47
CA GLN A 37 -10.23 3.12 -11.38
C GLN A 37 -9.92 1.79 -12.04
N ALA A 38 -9.46 0.82 -11.26
CA ALA A 38 -9.44 -0.58 -11.67
C ALA A 38 -9.54 -1.47 -10.43
N SER A 39 -10.45 -2.43 -10.50
CA SER A 39 -10.73 -3.51 -9.52
C SER A 39 -11.88 -3.28 -8.53
N GLN A 40 -13.07 -2.94 -9.02
CA GLN A 40 -14.28 -3.60 -8.48
C GLN A 40 -14.72 -4.81 -9.33
N GLN A 41 -14.28 -4.92 -10.59
CA GLN A 41 -14.63 -6.06 -11.46
C GLN A 41 -13.52 -7.12 -11.60
N ASN A 42 -12.30 -6.85 -11.14
CA ASN A 42 -11.16 -7.76 -11.39
C ASN A 42 -10.88 -8.70 -10.20
N TRP A 43 -11.29 -8.37 -8.97
CA TRP A 43 -11.10 -9.30 -7.85
C TRP A 43 -11.89 -10.60 -8.05
N GLU A 44 -13.10 -10.56 -8.60
CA GLU A 44 -13.89 -11.75 -8.96
C GLU A 44 -13.22 -12.54 -10.10
N ALA A 45 -12.73 -11.86 -11.14
CA ALA A 45 -12.05 -12.50 -12.27
C ALA A 45 -10.71 -13.15 -11.85
N PHE A 46 -9.97 -12.52 -10.95
CA PHE A 46 -8.72 -13.05 -10.40
C PHE A 46 -8.98 -14.27 -9.50
N PHE A 47 -10.03 -14.22 -8.65
CA PHE A 47 -10.44 -15.38 -7.86
C PHE A 47 -10.93 -16.55 -8.74
N MET A 48 -11.75 -16.30 -9.76
CA MET A 48 -12.23 -17.33 -10.70
C MET A 48 -11.08 -17.94 -11.53
N ALA A 49 -10.10 -17.14 -11.94
CA ALA A 49 -8.94 -17.61 -12.70
C ALA A 49 -7.97 -18.43 -11.83
N CYS A 50 -7.75 -18.06 -10.57
CA CYS A 50 -6.88 -18.78 -9.65
C CYS A 50 -7.52 -20.03 -9.02
N HIS A 51 -8.85 -20.11 -8.96
CA HIS A 51 -9.57 -21.25 -8.37
C HIS A 51 -10.22 -22.19 -9.39
N SER A 52 -9.92 -22.07 -10.68
CA SER A 52 -10.37 -23.06 -11.68
C SER A 52 -9.65 -24.41 -11.42
N PRO A 53 -10.35 -25.45 -10.96
CA PRO A 53 -9.75 -26.74 -10.71
C PRO A 53 -9.78 -27.53 -12.01
N GLY A 54 -8.79 -27.33 -12.87
CA GLY A 54 -8.68 -28.14 -14.09
C GLY A 54 -8.02 -27.45 -15.28
N GLY A 55 -6.75 -27.08 -15.14
CA GLY A 55 -5.93 -26.64 -16.27
C GLY A 55 -4.63 -27.41 -16.30
N HIS A 56 -4.67 -28.66 -16.76
CA HIS A 56 -3.48 -29.49 -16.97
C HIS A 56 -2.62 -28.84 -18.08
N PRO A 57 -1.36 -28.43 -17.85
CA PRO A 57 -0.51 -27.97 -18.93
C PRO A 57 0.01 -29.21 -19.68
N SER A 58 -0.71 -29.63 -20.72
CA SER A 58 -0.25 -30.65 -21.65
C SER A 58 1.00 -30.14 -22.38
N GLY A 59 2.10 -30.87 -22.22
CA GLY A 59 3.45 -30.45 -22.60
C GLY A 59 3.65 -30.10 -24.07
N ARG A 60 4.31 -28.97 -24.32
CA ARG A 60 4.98 -28.67 -25.59
C ARG A 60 6.28 -29.46 -25.66
N ARG A 61 6.25 -30.65 -26.28
CA ARG A 61 7.43 -31.33 -26.80
C ARG A 61 8.11 -30.43 -27.83
N LYS A 62 9.31 -29.95 -27.50
CA LYS A 62 10.23 -29.23 -28.38
C LYS A 62 10.65 -30.20 -29.49
N ARG A 63 10.17 -29.99 -30.72
CA ARG A 63 10.70 -30.70 -31.90
C ARG A 63 12.07 -30.13 -32.22
N ARG A 64 13.01 -31.05 -32.43
CA ARG A 64 14.41 -30.84 -32.80
C ARG A 64 14.55 -30.07 -34.09
#